data_AF-A0ABD0NYQ7-F1
#
_entry.id   AF-A0ABD0NYQ7-F1
#
_cell.length_a   1.000
_cell.length_b   1.000
_cell.length_c   1.000
_cell.angle_alpha   90.00
_cell.angle_beta   90.00
_cell.angle_gamma   90.00
#
_symmetry.space_group_name_H-M   'P 1'
#
loop_
_entity.id
_entity.type
_entity.pdbx_description
1 polymer ?
#
loop_
_entity_poly.entity_id
_entity_poly.type
_entity_poly.pdbx_seq_one_letter_code
_entity_poly.pdbx_strand_id
1 'polypeptide(L)'
;QALVIEEQLRRAAYLNMTEDPSHPSMALNTRFSEVECLAESHQHLSKESMSGNKPANAVLHKGSSSDLMMLTVTFYVFLTVLKQLEELLSDMKADVTRLPATIARIPPVAVRLQMSERNILSRLASRGPDT
;
A
#
# COMPACT_ATOMS: atom_id res chain seq x y z
N GLN A 1 -16.25 5.78 1.36
CA GLN A 1 -14.94 5.54 2.02
C GLN A 1 -13.85 6.48 1.50
N ALA A 2 -13.68 6.67 0.19
CA ALA A 2 -12.69 7.60 -0.39
C ALA A 2 -12.77 9.04 0.18
N LEU A 3 -13.99 9.60 0.31
CA LEU A 3 -14.21 10.94 0.88
C LEU A 3 -13.66 11.12 2.31
N VAL A 4 -13.68 10.06 3.12
CA VAL A 4 -13.17 10.11 4.50
C VAL A 4 -11.65 10.15 4.49
N ILE A 5 -11.01 9.38 3.61
CA ILE A 5 -9.55 9.36 3.46
C ILE A 5 -9.06 10.72 2.95
N GLU A 6 -9.74 11.28 1.96
CA GLU A 6 -9.40 12.58 1.36
C GLU A 6 -9.49 13.73 2.38
N GLU A 7 -10.52 13.72 3.24
CA GLU A 7 -10.68 14.70 4.31
C GLU A 7 -9.64 14.52 5.43
N GLN A 8 -9.25 13.27 5.74
CA GLN A 8 -8.18 13.01 6.71
C GLN A 8 -6.82 13.49 6.20
N LEU A 9 -6.49 13.24 4.92
CA LEU A 9 -5.27 13.74 4.29
C LEU A 9 -5.24 15.27 4.26
N ARG A 10 -6.36 15.92 3.93
CA ARG A 10 -6.50 17.38 3.94
C ARG A 10 -6.28 17.97 5.34
N ARG A 11 -6.84 17.34 6.38
CA ARG A 11 -6.67 17.78 7.78
C ARG A 11 -5.25 17.53 8.30
N ALA A 12 -4.64 16.40 7.94
CA ALA A 12 -3.26 16.09 8.28
C ALA A 12 -2.30 17.14 7.69
N ALA A 13 -2.50 17.53 6.42
CA ALA A 13 -1.75 18.60 5.77
C ALA A 13 -1.95 19.97 6.46
N TYR A 14 -3.20 20.34 6.80
CA TYR A 14 -3.49 21.59 7.51
C TYR A 14 -2.82 21.67 8.89
N LEU A 15 -2.70 20.53 9.56
CA LEU A 15 -2.08 20.39 10.88
C LEU A 15 -0.56 20.14 10.81
N ASN A 16 0.05 20.14 9.62
CA ASN A 16 1.45 19.75 9.38
C ASN A 16 1.83 18.42 10.05
N MET A 17 0.90 17.47 10.10
CA MET A 17 1.17 16.13 10.60
C MET A 17 2.02 15.41 9.56
N THR A 18 3.33 15.34 9.79
CA THR A 18 4.24 14.51 9.01
C THR A 18 4.02 13.05 9.37
N GLU A 19 3.77 12.19 8.38
CA GLU A 19 3.69 10.75 8.60
C GLU A 19 5.02 10.22 9.15
N ASP A 20 4.94 9.41 10.20
CA ASP A 20 6.10 8.75 10.78
C ASP A 20 6.64 7.72 9.78
N PRO A 21 7.89 7.85 9.30
CA PRO A 21 8.49 6.91 8.35
C PRO A 21 8.55 5.47 8.87
N SER A 22 8.47 5.27 10.20
CA SER A 22 8.44 3.95 10.83
C SER A 22 7.03 3.35 10.91
N HIS A 23 6.00 4.07 10.46
CA HIS A 23 4.64 3.58 10.47
C HIS A 23 4.47 2.38 9.50
N PRO A 24 3.77 1.29 9.88
CA PRO A 24 3.65 0.10 9.04
C PRO A 24 3.09 0.35 7.63
N SER A 25 2.22 1.35 7.46
CA SER A 25 1.70 1.75 6.14
C SER A 25 2.74 2.42 5.25
N MET A 26 3.73 3.12 5.82
CA MET A 26 4.86 3.70 5.09
C MET A 26 5.82 2.61 4.61
N ALA A 27 5.97 1.53 5.39
CA ALA A 27 6.71 0.35 4.95
C ALA A 27 6.01 -0.28 3.72
N LEU A 28 4.69 -0.40 3.72
CA LEU A 28 3.93 -0.94 2.59
C LEU A 28 4.02 -0.04 1.34
N ASN A 29 3.95 1.28 1.50
CA ASN A 29 4.15 2.24 0.41
C ASN A 29 5.57 2.15 -0.19
N THR A 30 6.59 2.06 0.66
CA THR A 30 7.98 1.86 0.23
C THR A 30 8.14 0.55 -0.53
N ARG A 31 7.54 -0.54 -0.02
CA ARG A 31 7.55 -1.86 -0.69
C ARG A 31 6.84 -1.82 -2.05
N PHE A 32 5.74 -1.08 -2.16
CA PHE A 32 5.05 -0.88 -3.42
C PHE A 32 5.95 -0.17 -4.44
N SER A 33 6.61 0.91 -4.05
CA SER A 33 7.57 1.62 -4.91
C SER A 33 8.78 0.76 -5.30
N GLU A 34 9.28 -0.11 -4.41
CA GLU A 34 10.34 -1.07 -4.72
C GLU A 34 9.89 -2.08 -5.78
N VAL A 35 8.66 -2.60 -5.66
CA VAL A 35 8.08 -3.54 -6.63
C VAL A 35 7.86 -2.88 -8.00
N GLU A 36 7.33 -1.65 -8.04
CA GLU A 36 7.19 -0.89 -9.29
C GLU A 36 8.54 -0.68 -9.96
N CYS A 37 9.56 -0.25 -9.21
CA CYS A 37 10.90 -0.04 -9.73
C CYS A 37 11.53 -1.34 -10.27
N LEU A 38 11.34 -2.46 -9.57
CA LEU A 38 11.78 -3.78 -10.05
C LEU A 38 11.05 -4.18 -11.33
N ALA A 39 9.73 -3.97 -11.40
CA ALA A 39 8.93 -4.28 -12.58
C ALA A 39 9.34 -3.42 -13.79
N GLU A 40 9.57 -2.12 -13.59
CA GLU A 40 10.05 -1.18 -14.61
C GLU A 40 11.45 -1.57 -15.10
N SER A 41 12.38 -1.85 -14.19
CA SER A 41 13.73 -2.31 -14.52
C SER A 41 13.69 -3.62 -15.33
N HIS A 42 12.82 -4.56 -14.94
CA HIS A 42 12.65 -5.81 -15.65
C HIS A 42 12.01 -5.62 -17.03
N GLN A 43 11.08 -4.67 -17.18
CA GLN A 43 10.51 -4.27 -18.47
C GLN A 43 11.58 -3.63 -19.37
N HIS A 44 12.45 -2.80 -18.79
CA HIS A 44 13.55 -2.16 -19.51
C HIS A 44 14.57 -3.20 -20.00
N LEU A 45 15.03 -4.09 -19.12
CA LEU A 45 15.92 -5.19 -19.48
C LEU A 45 15.33 -6.10 -20.55
N SER A 46 14.02 -6.37 -20.49
CA SER A 46 13.30 -7.14 -21.51
C SER A 46 13.33 -6.44 -22.88
N LYS A 47 13.11 -5.12 -22.92
CA LYS A 47 13.21 -4.32 -24.17
C LYS A 47 14.63 -4.34 -24.74
N GLU A 48 15.64 -4.15 -23.89
CA GLU A 48 17.05 -4.20 -24.30
C GLU A 48 17.43 -5.58 -24.84
N SER A 49 16.97 -6.66 -24.20
CA SER A 49 17.16 -8.03 -24.67
C SER A 49 16.52 -8.29 -26.03
N MET A 50 15.27 -7.87 -26.25
CA MET A 50 14.58 -7.96 -27.54
C MET A 50 15.29 -7.15 -28.65
N SER A 51 16.02 -6.10 -28.29
CA SER A 51 16.86 -5.33 -29.22
C SER A 51 18.22 -5.98 -29.54
N GLY A 52 18.50 -7.16 -28.97
CA GLY A 52 19.73 -7.92 -29.23
C GLY A 52 20.89 -7.59 -28.29
N ASN A 53 20.64 -6.92 -27.16
CA ASN A 53 21.66 -6.64 -26.15
C ASN A 53 22.15 -7.95 -25.50
N LYS A 54 23.39 -8.35 -25.81
CA LYS A 54 23.99 -9.62 -25.35
C LYS A 54 24.10 -9.72 -23.82
N PRO A 55 24.53 -8.68 -23.07
CA PRO A 55 24.47 -8.66 -21.62
C PRO A 55 23.05 -8.83 -21.05
N ALA A 56 22.07 -8.06 -21.54
CA ALA A 56 20.68 -8.18 -21.08
C ALA A 56 20.13 -9.59 -21.40
N ASN A 57 20.51 -10.14 -22.56
CA ASN A 57 20.23 -11.52 -22.90
C ASN A 57 20.91 -12.48 -21.93
N ALA A 58 22.16 -12.32 -21.55
CA ALA A 58 22.80 -13.23 -20.60
C ALA A 58 22.14 -13.19 -19.21
N VAL A 59 21.65 -12.04 -18.79
CA VAL A 59 20.92 -11.86 -17.52
C VAL A 59 19.52 -12.51 -17.59
N LEU A 60 18.82 -12.36 -18.72
CA LEU A 60 17.47 -12.93 -18.93
C LEU A 60 17.47 -14.41 -19.39
N HIS A 61 18.47 -14.85 -20.14
CA HIS A 61 18.55 -16.14 -20.88
C HIS A 61 19.46 -17.18 -20.22
N LYS A 62 20.01 -16.98 -19.02
CA LYS A 62 20.80 -18.02 -18.30
C LYS A 62 19.92 -19.20 -17.80
N GLY A 63 18.86 -19.57 -18.53
CA GLY A 63 17.85 -20.56 -18.16
C GLY A 63 17.24 -21.45 -19.26
N SER A 64 16.87 -20.97 -20.47
CA SER A 64 16.13 -21.84 -21.43
C SER A 64 15.94 -21.26 -22.85
N SER A 65 15.74 -22.17 -23.83
CA SER A 65 15.64 -21.94 -25.29
C SER A 65 14.59 -20.91 -25.76
N SER A 66 14.91 -20.20 -26.84
CA SER A 66 14.33 -18.92 -27.30
C SER A 66 12.83 -18.90 -27.66
N ASP A 67 12.21 -19.98 -28.13
CA ASP A 67 10.76 -19.97 -28.44
C ASP A 67 9.87 -20.24 -27.23
N LEU A 68 10.39 -20.98 -26.24
CA LEU A 68 9.74 -21.16 -24.94
C LEU A 68 9.95 -19.95 -24.03
N MET A 69 10.86 -19.04 -24.40
CA MET A 69 11.29 -17.91 -23.58
C MET A 69 10.22 -16.83 -23.42
N MET A 70 9.48 -16.46 -24.47
CA MET A 70 8.36 -15.53 -24.34
C MET A 70 7.28 -16.10 -23.40
N LEU A 71 6.94 -17.38 -23.57
CA LEU A 71 5.94 -18.05 -22.73
C LEU A 71 6.44 -18.18 -21.27
N THR A 72 7.71 -18.53 -21.06
CA THR A 72 8.32 -18.67 -19.73
C THR A 72 8.47 -17.32 -19.03
N VAL A 73 8.85 -16.26 -19.75
CA VAL A 73 8.98 -14.91 -19.19
C VAL A 73 7.60 -14.35 -18.84
N THR A 74 6.60 -14.48 -19.72
CA THR A 74 5.22 -14.06 -19.40
C THR A 74 4.66 -14.85 -18.22
N PHE A 75 4.87 -16.17 -18.18
CA PHE A 75 4.43 -17.01 -17.08
C PHE A 75 5.16 -16.72 -15.76
N TYR A 76 6.48 -16.47 -15.81
CA TYR A 76 7.28 -16.12 -14.64
C TYR A 76 6.90 -14.75 -14.07
N VAL A 77 6.68 -13.75 -14.92
CA VAL A 77 6.17 -12.44 -14.50
C VAL A 77 4.78 -12.58 -13.89
N PHE A 78 3.89 -13.33 -14.54
CA PHE A 78 2.54 -13.58 -14.02
C PHE A 78 2.58 -14.28 -12.65
N LEU A 79 3.38 -15.35 -12.51
CA LEU A 79 3.57 -16.05 -11.23
C LEU A 79 4.17 -15.14 -10.16
N THR A 80 5.12 -14.28 -10.51
CA THR A 80 5.75 -13.35 -9.57
C THR A 80 4.75 -12.31 -9.08
N VAL A 81 3.94 -11.74 -9.98
CA VAL A 81 2.87 -10.80 -9.63
C VAL A 81 1.81 -11.48 -8.77
N LEU A 82 1.39 -12.70 -9.11
CA LEU A 82 0.44 -13.46 -8.29
C LEU A 82 1.00 -13.76 -6.89
N LYS A 83 2.28 -14.12 -6.78
CA LYS A 83 2.92 -14.37 -5.50
C LYS A 83 3.00 -13.10 -4.66
N GLN A 84 3.36 -11.96 -5.25
CA GLN A 84 3.38 -10.68 -4.54
C GLN A 84 1.97 -10.24 -4.11
N LEU A 85 0.95 -10.48 -4.93
CA LEU A 85 -0.44 -10.25 -4.55
C LEU A 85 -0.87 -11.15 -3.40
N GLU A 86 -0.46 -12.42 -3.40
CA GLU A 86 -0.75 -13.37 -2.32
C GLU A 86 -0.09 -12.94 -1.00
N GLU A 87 1.18 -12.55 -1.04
CA GLU A 87 1.92 -12.04 0.12
C GLU A 87 1.28 -10.75 0.66
N LEU A 88 0.94 -9.79 -0.23
CA LEU A 88 0.26 -8.56 0.16
C LEU A 88 -1.11 -8.82 0.78
N LEU A 89 -1.91 -9.73 0.21
CA LEU A 89 -3.21 -10.10 0.76
C LEU A 89 -3.08 -10.80 2.11
N SER A 90 -2.03 -11.61 2.30
CA SER A 90 -1.72 -12.23 3.59
C SER A 90 -1.41 -11.19 4.66
N ASP A 91 -0.62 -10.19 4.31
CA ASP A 91 -0.29 -9.08 5.23
C ASP A 91 -1.52 -8.24 5.55
N MET A 92 -2.31 -7.87 4.53
CA MET A 92 -3.58 -7.15 4.75
C MET A 92 -4.54 -7.94 5.64
N LYS A 93 -4.61 -9.26 5.46
CA LYS A 93 -5.40 -10.13 6.33
C LYS A 93 -4.87 -10.12 7.76
N ALA A 94 -3.55 -10.20 7.95
CA ALA A 94 -2.94 -10.11 9.27
C ALA A 94 -3.30 -8.79 9.98
N ASP A 95 -3.22 -7.66 9.27
CA ASP A 95 -3.60 -6.35 9.80
C ASP A 95 -5.09 -6.28 10.16
N VAL A 96 -5.96 -6.79 9.28
CA VAL A 96 -7.41 -6.84 9.54
C VAL A 96 -7.73 -7.70 10.76
N THR A 97 -7.03 -8.82 10.96
CA THR A 97 -7.25 -9.67 12.15
C THR A 97 -6.76 -9.02 13.44
N ARG A 98 -5.81 -8.07 13.36
CA ARG A 98 -5.30 -7.32 14.51
C ARG A 98 -6.15 -6.10 14.86
N LEU A 99 -6.90 -5.55 13.91
CA LEU A 99 -7.76 -4.38 14.11
C LEU A 99 -8.70 -4.49 15.32
N PRO A 100 -9.43 -5.61 15.56
CA PRO A 100 -10.34 -5.71 16.70
C PRO A 100 -9.63 -5.50 18.05
N ALA A 101 -8.43 -6.09 18.21
CA ALA A 101 -7.65 -5.95 19.43
C ALA A 101 -7.12 -4.52 19.61
N THR A 102 -6.72 -3.87 18.52
CA THR A 102 -6.28 -2.47 18.53
C THR A 102 -7.43 -1.51 18.85
N ILE A 103 -8.59 -1.69 18.23
CA ILE A 103 -9.79 -0.86 18.45
C ILE A 103 -10.31 -1.04 19.87
N ALA A 104 -10.32 -2.26 20.41
CA ALA A 104 -10.76 -2.52 21.78
C ALA A 104 -9.92 -1.79 22.85
N ARG A 105 -8.67 -1.44 22.53
CA ARG A 105 -7.80 -0.67 23.43
C ARG A 105 -8.03 0.84 23.38
N ILE A 106 -8.78 1.35 22.41
CA ILE A 106 -9.03 2.79 22.30
C ILE A 106 -10.06 3.18 23.36
N PRO A 107 -9.71 4.08 24.30
CA PRO A 107 -10.64 4.52 25.33
C PRO A 107 -11.83 5.30 24.71
N PRO A 108 -13.01 5.28 25.36
CA PRO A 108 -14.20 5.98 24.87
C PRO A 108 -13.91 7.45 24.55
N VAL A 109 -14.58 8.01 23.54
CA VAL A 109 -14.39 9.40 23.10
C VAL A 109 -14.61 10.38 24.26
N ALA A 110 -15.57 10.10 25.14
CA ALA A 110 -15.81 10.86 26.37
C ALA A 110 -14.57 10.96 27.27
N VAL A 111 -13.84 9.84 27.42
CA VAL A 111 -12.59 9.79 28.21
C VAL A 111 -11.49 10.57 27.50
N ARG A 112 -11.33 10.38 26.18
CA ARG A 112 -10.29 11.06 25.40
C ARG A 112 -10.45 12.57 25.35
N LEU A 113 -11.69 13.05 25.29
CA LEU A 113 -12.00 14.48 25.25
C LEU A 113 -12.13 15.09 26.66
N GLN A 114 -12.08 14.29 27.71
CA GLN A 114 -12.41 14.71 29.09
C GLN A 114 -13.75 15.44 29.17
N MET A 115 -14.75 14.94 28.43
CA MET A 115 -16.09 15.54 28.33
C MET A 115 -17.16 14.46 28.50
N SER A 116 -18.29 14.82 29.11
CA SER A 116 -19.44 13.92 29.20
C SER A 116 -20.08 13.69 27.82
N GLU A 117 -20.68 12.51 27.61
CA GLU A 117 -21.40 12.19 26.38
C GLU A 117 -22.48 13.24 26.05
N ARG A 118 -23.16 13.75 27.09
CA ARG A 118 -24.15 14.83 26.96
C ARG A 118 -23.54 16.10 26.36
N ASN A 119 -22.34 16.49 26.79
CA ASN A 119 -21.66 17.67 26.26
C ASN A 119 -21.17 17.45 24.83
N ILE A 120 -20.73 16.24 24.50
CA ILE A 120 -20.35 15.85 23.13
C ILE A 120 -21.56 15.94 22.21
N LEU A 121 -22.67 15.29 22.57
CA LEU A 121 -23.92 15.30 21.81
C LEU A 121 -24.48 16.71 21.68
N SER A 122 -24.44 17.51 22.75
CA SER A 122 -24.87 18.91 22.73
C SER A 122 -24.07 19.73 21.72
N ARG A 123 -22.72 19.58 21.70
CA ARG A 123 -21.86 20.27 20.73
C ARG A 123 -22.06 19.78 19.29
N LEU A 124 -22.31 18.49 19.07
CA LEU A 124 -22.58 17.94 17.75
C LEU A 124 -23.96 18.39 17.22
N ALA A 125 -24.96 18.46 18.09
CA ALA A 125 -26.30 18.93 17.74
C ALA A 125 -26.37 20.45 17.56
N SER A 126 -25.59 21.22 18.34
CA SER A 126 -25.50 22.68 18.20
C SER A 126 -24.65 23.11 17.01
N ARG A 127 -23.76 22.23 16.52
CA ARG A 127 -23.00 22.42 15.28
C ARG A 127 -23.81 21.90 14.08
N GLY A 128 -25.05 22.38 13.95
CA GLY A 128 -25.76 22.41 12.67
C GLY A 128 -25.00 23.31 11.68
N PRO A 129 -25.25 23.21 10.36
CA PRO A 129 -24.37 23.77 9.34
C PRO A 129 -24.33 25.30 9.46
N ASP A 130 -23.25 25.82 10.01
CA ASP A 130 -22.82 27.18 9.71
C ASP A 130 -22.40 27.17 8.23
N THR A 131 -23.14 27.96 7.46
CA THR A 131 -23.00 28.28 6.03
C THR A 131 -21.57 28.33 5.51
#